data_AF-A0A9D6P0D0-F1
#
_entry.id   AF-A0A9D6P0D0-F1
#
_cell.length_a   1.000
_cell.length_b   1.000
_cell.length_c   1.000
_cell.angle_alpha   90.00
_cell.angle_beta   90.00
_cell.angle_gamma   90.00
#
_symmetry.space_group_name_H-M   'P 1'
#
loop_
_entity.id
_entity.type
_entity.pdbx_description
1 polymer ?
#
loop_
_entity_poly.entity_id
_entity_poly.type
_entity_poly.pdbx_seq_one_letter_code
_entity_poly.pdbx_strand_id
1 'polypeptide(L)'
;MTPEEIRLRSLYLFYACSRTVNTVKERLLATFPSQPLSSTVMLERSLIRELGILFRYWTTRQIWDHLEDAEADAKNLNLALLRLFIEGFKLPKDGSGLRYAELSNLSEEVQELGHRITAALGMEHQPLLGELQAGVLAWRDEITRYTKEALELPLGHISTTMKEWSALSATDTSG
;
A
#
# COMPACT_ATOMS: atom_id res chain seq x y z
N MET A 1 20.05 -6.67 -10.62
CA MET A 1 20.03 -6.51 -9.15
C MET A 1 20.44 -7.82 -8.50
N THR A 2 21.30 -7.76 -7.49
CA THR A 2 21.67 -8.90 -6.65
C THR A 2 20.51 -9.34 -5.74
N PRO A 3 20.53 -10.58 -5.20
CA PRO A 3 19.49 -11.04 -4.26
C PRO A 3 19.35 -10.14 -3.02
N GLU A 4 20.46 -9.59 -2.52
CA GLU A 4 20.45 -8.69 -1.37
C GLU A 4 19.81 -7.33 -1.71
N GLU A 5 20.08 -6.79 -2.89
CA GLU A 5 19.41 -5.57 -3.38
C GLU A 5 17.89 -5.78 -3.47
N ILE A 6 17.44 -6.89 -4.07
CA ILE A 6 16.02 -7.23 -4.17
C ILE A 6 15.40 -7.33 -2.77
N ARG A 7 16.08 -7.99 -1.83
CA ARG A 7 15.61 -8.14 -0.45
C ARG A 7 15.47 -6.79 0.25
N LEU A 8 16.49 -5.95 0.23
CA LEU A 8 16.46 -4.65 0.91
C LEU A 8 15.44 -3.69 0.28
N ARG A 9 15.41 -3.58 -1.05
CA ARG A 9 14.48 -2.69 -1.76
C ARG A 9 13.03 -3.15 -1.57
N SER A 10 12.76 -4.46 -1.57
CA SER A 10 11.41 -4.99 -1.29
C SER A 10 10.96 -4.76 0.14
N LEU A 11 11.84 -4.94 1.13
CA LEU A 11 11.50 -4.65 2.54
C LEU A 11 11.23 -3.16 2.77
N TYR A 12 12.06 -2.28 2.18
CA TYR A 12 11.84 -0.83 2.24
C TYR A 12 10.47 -0.46 1.67
N LEU A 13 10.17 -0.93 0.45
CA LEU A 13 8.91 -0.64 -0.23
C LEU A 13 7.71 -1.17 0.54
N PHE A 14 7.78 -2.42 1.00
CA PHE A 14 6.71 -3.01 1.79
C PHE A 14 6.45 -2.21 3.07
N TYR A 15 7.50 -1.81 3.77
CA TYR A 15 7.37 -1.09 5.02
C TYR A 15 6.88 0.35 4.82
N ALA A 16 7.38 1.05 3.80
CA ALA A 16 6.89 2.37 3.40
C ALA A 16 5.40 2.34 3.01
N CYS A 17 4.99 1.35 2.21
CA CYS A 17 3.59 1.12 1.87
C CYS A 17 2.75 0.81 3.11
N SER A 18 3.25 -0.03 4.02
CA SER A 18 2.53 -0.41 5.25
C SER A 18 2.27 0.79 6.15
N ARG A 19 3.24 1.70 6.29
CA ARG A 19 3.08 2.96 7.01
C ARG A 19 2.01 3.84 6.37
N THR A 20 2.09 4.01 5.05
CA THR A 20 1.12 4.82 4.30
C THR A 20 -0.28 4.23 4.41
N VAL A 21 -0.45 2.91 4.25
CA VAL A 21 -1.73 2.21 4.44
C VAL A 21 -2.28 2.45 5.85
N ASN A 22 -1.44 2.35 6.90
CA ASN A 22 -1.89 2.60 8.27
C ASN A 22 -2.36 4.03 8.49
N THR A 23 -1.61 5.02 8.02
CA THR A 23 -2.00 6.44 8.11
C THR A 23 -3.30 6.71 7.35
N VAL A 24 -3.45 6.17 6.13
CA VAL A 24 -4.67 6.33 5.33
C VAL A 24 -5.85 5.63 6.00
N LYS A 25 -5.67 4.40 6.47
CA LYS A 25 -6.66 3.65 7.24
C LYS A 25 -7.15 4.46 8.45
N GLU A 26 -6.26 5.03 9.25
CA GLU A 26 -6.61 5.86 10.40
C GLU A 26 -7.45 7.08 10.01
N ARG A 27 -7.09 7.78 8.93
CA ARG A 27 -7.88 8.89 8.40
C ARG A 27 -9.29 8.45 7.97
N LEU A 28 -9.39 7.32 7.27
CA LEU A 28 -10.68 6.80 6.83
C LEU A 28 -11.55 6.33 8.00
N LEU A 29 -10.96 5.70 9.02
CA LEU A 29 -11.67 5.29 10.23
C LEU A 29 -12.21 6.49 11.01
N ALA A 30 -11.50 7.62 11.02
CA ALA A 30 -11.95 8.84 11.67
C ALA A 30 -13.26 9.40 11.08
N THR A 31 -13.69 8.94 9.90
CA THR A 31 -14.98 9.30 9.31
C THR A 31 -16.18 8.59 9.96
N PHE A 32 -15.96 7.54 10.76
CA PHE A 32 -17.02 6.81 11.44
C PHE A 32 -17.18 7.30 12.90
N PRO A 33 -18.36 7.81 13.30
CA PRO A 33 -18.62 8.13 14.69
C PRO A 33 -18.65 6.84 15.53
N SER A 34 -17.80 6.77 16.55
CA SER A 34 -17.68 5.72 17.60
C SER A 34 -18.44 4.41 17.31
N GLN A 35 -17.77 3.45 16.67
CA GLN A 35 -18.32 2.11 16.43
C GLN A 35 -18.01 1.13 17.58
N PRO A 36 -18.80 0.06 17.74
CA PRO A 36 -18.42 -1.07 18.59
C PRO A 36 -17.04 -1.61 18.20
N LEU A 37 -16.25 -2.06 19.20
CA LEU A 37 -14.88 -2.55 19.01
C LEU A 37 -14.78 -3.68 17.95
N SER A 38 -15.74 -4.59 17.92
CA SER A 38 -15.76 -5.71 16.97
C SER A 38 -15.97 -5.25 15.52
N SER A 39 -16.87 -4.29 15.29
CA SER A 39 -17.10 -3.65 13.98
C SER A 39 -15.87 -2.88 13.52
N THR A 40 -15.19 -2.21 14.45
CA THR A 40 -13.95 -1.48 14.18
C THR A 40 -12.87 -2.42 13.66
N VAL A 41 -12.59 -3.54 14.34
CA VAL A 41 -11.54 -4.50 13.91
C VAL A 41 -11.83 -5.09 12.53
N MET A 42 -13.09 -5.42 12.22
CA MET A 42 -13.44 -5.92 10.88
C MET A 42 -13.25 -4.86 9.81
N LEU A 43 -13.64 -3.62 10.10
CA LEU A 43 -13.45 -2.48 9.20
C LEU A 43 -11.98 -2.20 8.95
N GLU A 44 -11.14 -2.18 9.99
CA GLU A 44 -9.69 -2.00 9.87
C GLU A 44 -9.08 -3.03 8.91
N ARG A 45 -9.41 -4.31 9.11
CA ARG A 45 -8.90 -5.41 8.28
C ARG A 45 -9.34 -5.25 6.82
N SER A 46 -10.59 -4.88 6.59
CA SER A 46 -11.10 -4.61 5.25
C SER A 46 -10.35 -3.44 4.62
N LEU A 47 -10.24 -2.29 5.31
CA LEU A 47 -9.51 -1.12 4.79
C LEU A 47 -8.05 -1.43 4.46
N ILE A 48 -7.32 -2.12 5.36
CA ILE A 48 -5.94 -2.53 5.11
C ILE A 48 -5.83 -3.40 3.86
N ARG A 49 -6.74 -4.37 3.71
CA ARG A 49 -6.76 -5.25 2.55
C ARG A 49 -7.04 -4.47 1.27
N GLU A 50 -8.08 -3.64 1.25
CA GLU A 50 -8.52 -2.90 0.08
C GLU A 50 -7.47 -1.87 -0.38
N LEU A 51 -6.92 -1.09 0.56
CA LEU A 51 -5.82 -0.16 0.31
C LEU A 51 -4.55 -0.91 -0.15
N GLY A 52 -4.25 -2.04 0.49
CA GLY A 52 -3.10 -2.86 0.15
C GLY A 52 -3.12 -3.38 -1.30
N ILE A 53 -4.30 -3.68 -1.84
CA ILE A 53 -4.47 -4.08 -3.25
C ILE A 53 -4.09 -2.92 -4.18
N LEU A 54 -4.65 -1.74 -3.93
CA LEU A 54 -4.40 -0.55 -4.75
C LEU A 54 -2.92 -0.14 -4.70
N PHE A 55 -2.33 -0.12 -3.50
CA PHE A 55 -0.94 0.32 -3.31
C PHE A 55 0.05 -0.66 -3.93
N ARG A 56 -0.23 -1.97 -3.82
CA ARG A 56 0.51 -2.99 -4.56
C ARG A 56 0.48 -2.69 -6.05
N TYR A 57 -0.71 -2.40 -6.59
CA TYR A 57 -0.86 -2.16 -8.02
C TYR A 57 -0.04 -0.94 -8.48
N TRP A 58 -0.16 0.19 -7.79
CA TRP A 58 0.65 1.38 -8.08
C TRP A 58 2.14 1.10 -8.01
N THR A 59 2.60 0.42 -6.96
CA THR A 59 4.01 0.06 -6.80
C THR A 59 4.49 -0.84 -7.93
N THR A 60 3.71 -1.85 -8.29
CA THR A 60 4.08 -2.79 -9.36
C THR A 60 4.21 -2.11 -10.71
N ARG A 61 3.29 -1.21 -11.06
CA ARG A 61 3.35 -0.45 -12.31
C ARG A 61 4.60 0.43 -12.37
N GLN A 62 4.87 1.17 -11.30
CA GLN A 62 6.06 2.03 -11.22
C GLN A 62 7.38 1.25 -11.30
N ILE A 63 7.45 0.03 -10.72
CA ILE A 63 8.61 -0.85 -10.86
C ILE A 63 8.81 -1.26 -12.32
N TRP A 64 7.73 -1.66 -13.01
CA TRP A 64 7.82 -2.04 -14.43
C TRP A 64 8.23 -0.86 -15.30
N ASP A 65 7.61 0.30 -15.10
CA ASP A 65 7.91 1.51 -15.86
C ASP A 65 9.37 1.97 -15.64
N HIS A 66 9.87 1.91 -14.41
CA HIS A 66 11.23 2.36 -14.08
C HIS A 66 12.33 1.37 -14.50
N LEU A 67 12.00 0.07 -14.58
CA LEU A 67 12.94 -1.00 -14.92
C LEU A 67 12.60 -1.62 -16.28
N GLU A 68 12.07 -0.84 -17.23
CA GLU A 68 11.60 -1.36 -18.53
C GLU A 68 12.70 -2.13 -19.28
N ASP A 69 13.95 -1.64 -19.21
CA ASP A 69 15.13 -2.25 -19.83
C ASP A 69 15.72 -3.41 -19.01
N ALA A 70 15.20 -3.66 -17.80
CA ALA A 70 15.71 -4.64 -16.86
C ALA A 70 14.59 -5.59 -16.38
N GLU A 71 13.88 -6.21 -17.33
CA GLU A 71 12.71 -7.06 -17.09
C GLU A 71 12.91 -8.11 -15.97
N ALA A 72 14.08 -8.76 -15.94
CA ALA A 72 14.40 -9.77 -14.94
C ALA A 72 14.43 -9.18 -13.51
N ASP A 73 14.97 -7.97 -13.36
CA ASP A 73 15.02 -7.27 -12.07
C ASP A 73 13.62 -6.80 -11.65
N ALA A 74 12.85 -6.22 -12.58
CA ALA A 74 11.47 -5.82 -12.35
C ALA A 74 10.61 -7.00 -11.88
N LYS A 75 10.75 -8.15 -12.55
CA LYS A 75 10.06 -9.39 -12.19
C LYS A 75 10.46 -9.89 -10.82
N ASN A 76 11.76 -9.99 -10.54
CA ASN A 76 12.25 -10.51 -9.27
C ASN A 76 11.85 -9.61 -8.08
N LEU A 77 11.93 -8.29 -8.26
CA LEU A 77 11.50 -7.33 -7.24
C LEU A 77 9.99 -7.38 -6.99
N ASN A 78 9.18 -7.40 -8.06
CA ASN A 78 7.73 -7.54 -7.93
C ASN A 78 7.31 -8.86 -7.28
N LEU A 79 8.00 -9.97 -7.57
CA LEU A 79 7.73 -11.26 -6.93
C LEU A 79 8.09 -11.25 -5.44
N ALA A 80 9.21 -10.63 -5.06
CA ALA A 80 9.58 -10.48 -3.66
C ALA A 80 8.55 -9.64 -2.89
N LEU A 81 8.13 -8.51 -3.47
CA LEU A 81 7.11 -7.63 -2.91
C LEU A 81 5.73 -8.29 -2.81
N LEU A 82 5.33 -9.05 -3.84
CA LEU A 82 4.05 -9.74 -3.85
C LEU A 82 3.88 -10.64 -2.61
N ARG A 83 4.93 -11.36 -2.23
CA ARG A 83 4.91 -12.24 -1.05
C ARG A 83 4.70 -11.43 0.23
N LEU A 84 5.44 -10.34 0.39
CA LEU A 84 5.29 -9.43 1.54
C LEU A 84 3.89 -8.82 1.61
N PHE A 85 3.35 -8.34 0.49
CA PHE A 85 2.02 -7.76 0.44
C PHE A 85 0.92 -8.78 0.75
N ILE A 86 0.98 -9.99 0.17
CA ILE A 86 0.00 -11.04 0.45
C ILE A 86 -0.04 -11.35 1.95
N GLU A 87 1.13 -11.51 2.58
CA GLU A 87 1.21 -11.84 4.00
C GLU A 87 0.83 -10.67 4.91
N GLY A 88 1.32 -9.46 4.59
CA GLY A 88 1.16 -8.25 5.39
C GLY A 88 -0.24 -7.65 5.32
N PHE A 89 -0.84 -7.58 4.13
CA PHE A 89 -2.17 -6.98 3.93
C PHE A 89 -3.29 -8.01 3.80
N LYS A 90 -2.98 -9.31 3.94
CA LYS A 90 -3.94 -10.41 3.76
C LYS A 90 -4.66 -10.32 2.41
N LEU A 91 -3.88 -10.05 1.35
CA LEU A 91 -4.44 -9.89 0.00
C LEU A 91 -5.13 -11.19 -0.43
N PRO A 92 -6.29 -11.08 -1.10
CA PRO A 92 -7.02 -12.24 -1.57
C PRO A 92 -6.27 -12.93 -2.73
N LYS A 93 -6.34 -14.26 -2.78
CA LYS A 93 -5.68 -15.10 -3.81
C LYS A 93 -6.55 -15.33 -5.05
N ASP A 94 -7.74 -14.74 -5.07
CA ASP A 94 -8.78 -14.93 -6.07
C ASP A 94 -8.62 -14.04 -7.32
N GLY A 95 -7.53 -13.26 -7.39
CA GLY A 95 -7.30 -12.35 -8.50
C GLY A 95 -8.17 -11.09 -8.46
N SER A 96 -8.87 -10.80 -7.37
CA SER A 96 -9.74 -9.63 -7.29
C SER A 96 -8.99 -8.29 -7.44
N GLY A 97 -7.67 -8.27 -7.27
CA GLY A 97 -6.81 -7.12 -7.58
C GLY A 97 -6.49 -6.93 -9.07
N LEU A 98 -6.90 -7.84 -9.96
CA LEU A 98 -6.66 -7.75 -11.41
C LEU A 98 -7.41 -6.58 -12.05
N ARG A 99 -8.59 -6.20 -11.52
CA ARG A 99 -9.36 -5.09 -12.06
C ARG A 99 -8.56 -3.79 -12.11
N TYR A 100 -7.72 -3.53 -11.10
CA TYR A 100 -6.86 -2.35 -11.11
C TYR A 100 -5.89 -2.30 -12.29
N ALA A 101 -5.47 -3.45 -12.83
CA ALA A 101 -4.61 -3.53 -14.01
C ALA A 101 -5.29 -3.08 -15.31
N GLU A 102 -6.62 -3.04 -15.33
CA GLU A 102 -7.42 -2.59 -16.47
C GLU A 102 -7.75 -1.09 -16.38
N LEU A 103 -7.54 -0.47 -15.21
CA LEU A 103 -7.87 0.93 -14.98
C LEU A 103 -6.78 1.85 -15.52
N SER A 104 -7.21 2.90 -16.21
CA SER A 104 -6.34 3.81 -16.96
C SER A 104 -6.09 5.13 -16.25
N ASN A 105 -6.93 5.52 -15.29
CA ASN A 105 -6.82 6.80 -14.60
C ASN A 105 -7.18 6.73 -13.11
N LEU A 106 -6.77 7.77 -12.37
CA LEU A 106 -6.97 7.87 -10.93
C LEU A 106 -8.46 7.87 -10.53
N SER A 107 -9.33 8.45 -11.35
CA SER A 107 -10.77 8.50 -11.06
C SER A 107 -11.38 7.09 -11.03
N GLU A 108 -11.00 6.24 -11.98
CA GLU A 108 -11.42 4.84 -12.01
C GLU A 108 -10.89 4.05 -10.81
N GLU A 109 -9.61 4.26 -10.45
CA GLU A 109 -8.98 3.63 -9.28
C GLU A 109 -9.73 3.98 -7.98
N VAL A 110 -10.14 5.25 -7.82
CA VAL A 110 -10.91 5.73 -6.66
C VAL A 110 -12.31 5.14 -6.62
N GLN A 111 -12.99 5.09 -7.76
CA GLN A 111 -14.33 4.51 -7.86
C GLN A 111 -14.31 3.01 -7.52
N GLU A 112 -13.33 2.27 -8.03
CA GLU A 112 -13.14 0.85 -7.71
C GLU A 112 -12.84 0.65 -6.22
N LEU A 113 -11.93 1.44 -5.65
CA LEU A 113 -11.63 1.38 -4.21
C LEU A 113 -12.88 1.67 -3.36
N GLY A 114 -13.63 2.72 -3.72
CA GLY A 114 -14.87 3.08 -3.05
C GLY A 114 -15.93 1.98 -3.13
N HIS A 115 -16.09 1.35 -4.30
CA HIS A 115 -16.99 0.22 -4.48
C HIS A 115 -16.60 -0.97 -3.61
N ARG A 116 -15.32 -1.32 -3.60
CA ARG A 116 -14.78 -2.42 -2.78
C ARG A 116 -14.96 -2.19 -1.28
N ILE A 117 -14.67 -0.98 -0.80
CA ILE A 117 -14.85 -0.64 0.62
C ILE A 117 -16.33 -0.67 1.00
N THR A 118 -17.20 -0.13 0.16
CA THR A 118 -18.66 -0.17 0.35
C THR A 118 -19.17 -1.61 0.41
N ALA A 119 -18.71 -2.47 -0.51
CA ALA A 119 -19.07 -3.89 -0.53
C ALA A 119 -18.56 -4.63 0.72
N ALA A 120 -17.35 -4.32 1.19
CA ALA A 120 -16.79 -4.91 2.41
C ALA A 120 -17.51 -4.43 3.69
N LEU A 121 -18.03 -3.20 3.68
CA LEU A 121 -18.83 -2.61 4.75
C LEU A 121 -20.27 -3.13 4.77
N GLY A 122 -20.81 -3.52 3.60
CA GLY A 122 -22.22 -3.86 3.43
C GLY A 122 -23.15 -2.64 3.48
N MET A 123 -22.62 -1.41 3.45
CA MET A 123 -23.38 -0.17 3.44
C MET A 123 -22.58 0.98 2.80
N GLU A 124 -23.29 1.95 2.21
CA GLU A 124 -22.69 3.18 1.72
C GLU A 124 -22.29 4.12 2.87
N HIS A 125 -21.13 4.77 2.74
CA HIS A 125 -20.62 5.73 3.71
C HIS A 125 -20.05 6.98 3.02
N GLN A 126 -20.90 7.97 2.76
CA GLN A 126 -20.54 9.17 1.99
C GLN A 126 -19.33 9.94 2.56
N PRO A 127 -19.18 10.14 3.89
CA PRO A 127 -17.98 10.80 4.42
C PRO A 127 -16.67 10.06 4.12
N LEU A 128 -16.72 8.72 4.07
CA LEU A 128 -15.55 7.91 3.72
C LEU A 128 -15.21 8.07 2.25
N LEU A 129 -16.22 8.04 1.37
CA LEU A 129 -16.01 8.23 -0.07
C LEU A 129 -15.46 9.63 -0.38
N GLY A 130 -15.90 10.65 0.37
CA GLY A 130 -15.35 12.00 0.31
C GLY A 130 -13.87 12.05 0.71
N GLU A 131 -13.49 11.42 1.81
CA GLU A 131 -12.10 11.35 2.27
C GLU A 131 -11.20 10.59 1.27
N LEU A 132 -11.71 9.49 0.68
CA LEU A 132 -11.01 8.78 -0.41
C LEU A 132 -10.73 9.71 -1.60
N GLN A 133 -11.74 10.41 -2.09
CA GLN A 133 -11.60 11.32 -3.24
C GLN A 133 -10.63 12.46 -2.94
N ALA A 134 -10.66 13.02 -1.72
CA ALA A 134 -9.79 14.11 -1.32
C ALA A 134 -8.32 13.68 -1.16
N GLY A 135 -8.06 12.47 -0.65
CA GLY A 135 -6.72 12.04 -0.27
C GLY A 135 -5.94 11.26 -1.33
N VAL A 136 -6.62 10.57 -2.25
CA VAL A 136 -6.01 9.55 -3.12
C VAL A 136 -4.82 10.02 -3.95
N LEU A 137 -4.84 11.26 -4.45
CA LEU A 137 -3.74 11.82 -5.23
C LEU A 137 -2.47 11.92 -4.40
N ALA A 138 -2.58 12.48 -3.18
CA ALA A 138 -1.45 12.61 -2.27
C ALA A 138 -0.89 11.23 -1.86
N TRP A 139 -1.76 10.23 -1.68
CA TRP A 139 -1.33 8.86 -1.36
C TRP A 139 -0.59 8.23 -2.54
N ARG A 140 -1.06 8.43 -3.78
CA ARG A 140 -0.38 7.95 -4.99
C ARG A 140 0.97 8.62 -5.18
N ASP A 141 1.07 9.93 -4.93
CA ASP A 141 2.33 10.67 -4.99
C ASP A 141 3.33 10.16 -3.96
N GLU A 142 2.86 9.84 -2.76
CA GLU A 142 3.69 9.26 -1.70
C GLU A 142 4.22 7.87 -2.07
N ILE A 143 3.37 6.98 -2.61
CA ILE A 143 3.81 5.66 -3.11
C ILE A 143 4.77 5.79 -4.29
N THR A 144 4.53 6.75 -5.18
CA THR A 144 5.43 7.04 -6.31
C THR A 144 6.79 7.49 -5.80
N ARG A 145 6.83 8.40 -4.81
CA ARG A 145 8.07 8.85 -4.17
C ARG A 145 8.81 7.70 -3.52
N TYR A 146 8.16 6.87 -2.70
CA TYR A 146 8.83 5.73 -2.06
C TYR A 146 9.34 4.72 -3.08
N THR A 147 8.59 4.47 -4.16
CA THR A 147 9.03 3.56 -5.22
C THR A 147 10.26 4.10 -5.92
N LYS A 148 10.28 5.39 -6.25
CA LYS A 148 11.44 6.07 -6.82
C LYS A 148 12.66 5.97 -5.91
N GLU A 149 12.51 6.33 -4.64
CA GLU A 149 13.58 6.23 -3.63
C GLU A 149 14.12 4.81 -3.53
N ALA A 150 13.24 3.81 -3.51
CA ALA A 150 13.60 2.42 -3.41
C ALA A 150 14.35 1.88 -4.64
N LEU A 151 14.26 2.52 -5.80
CA LEU A 151 14.91 2.09 -7.03
C LEU A 151 16.20 2.90 -7.30
N GLU A 152 16.18 4.19 -6.97
CA GLU A 152 17.26 5.12 -7.32
C GLU A 152 18.28 5.33 -6.20
N LEU A 153 17.88 5.24 -4.93
CA LEU A 153 18.82 5.50 -3.84
C LEU A 153 19.84 4.36 -3.67
N PRO A 154 21.07 4.68 -3.21
CA PRO A 154 22.04 3.67 -2.81
C PRO A 154 21.52 2.82 -1.64
N LEU A 155 21.89 1.54 -1.61
CA LEU A 155 21.48 0.61 -0.55
C LEU A 155 21.83 1.09 0.87
N GLY A 156 22.94 1.83 1.02
CA GLY A 156 23.33 2.43 2.29
C GLY A 156 22.27 3.41 2.83
N HIS A 157 21.65 4.21 1.95
CA HIS A 157 20.56 5.11 2.32
C HIS A 157 19.31 4.33 2.70
N ILE A 158 18.91 3.36 1.86
CA ILE A 158 17.75 2.49 2.12
C ILE A 158 17.89 1.79 3.49
N SER A 159 19.07 1.24 3.78
CA SER A 159 19.35 0.56 5.04
C SER A 159 19.26 1.51 6.24
N THR A 160 19.82 2.72 6.13
CA THR A 160 19.75 3.73 7.20
C THR A 160 18.31 4.14 7.48
N THR A 161 17.53 4.47 6.44
CA THR A 161 16.12 4.84 6.59
C THR A 161 15.30 3.73 7.24
N MET A 162 15.51 2.46 6.84
CA MET A 162 14.83 1.34 7.48
C MET A 162 15.19 1.18 8.97
N LYS A 163 16.44 1.43 9.35
CA LYS A 163 16.87 1.38 10.76
C LYS A 163 16.21 2.48 11.58
N GLU A 164 16.16 3.70 11.05
CA GLU A 164 15.50 4.84 11.70
C GLU A 164 14.01 4.56 11.93
N TRP A 165 13.34 4.03 10.91
CA TRP A 165 11.94 3.66 11.03
C TRP A 165 11.68 2.56 12.06
N SER A 166 12.54 1.53 12.09
CA SER A 166 12.44 0.47 13.09
C SER A 166 12.65 0.98 14.52
N ALA A 167 13.52 1.97 14.70
CA ALA A 167 13.80 2.55 16.02
C ALA A 167 12.59 3.34 16.57
N LEU A 168 11.88 4.07 15.69
CA LEU A 168 10.67 4.82 16.04
C LEU A 168 9.51 3.89 16.43
N SER A 169 9.32 2.76 15.73
CA SER A 169 8.27 1.79 16.08
C SER A 169 8.48 1.08 17.43
N ALA A 170 9.74 0.94 17.87
CA ALA A 170 10.06 0.33 19.17
C ALA A 170 9.81 1.29 20.35
N THR A 171 9.83 2.60 20.09
CA THR A 171 9.58 3.61 21.13
C THR A 171 8.09 3.78 21.41
N ASP A 172 7.23 3.64 20.40
CA ASP A 172 5.75 3.71 20.56
C ASP A 172 5.13 2.52 21.30
N THR A 173 5.87 1.42 21.50
CA THR A 173 5.41 0.23 22.24
C THR A 173 5.79 0.22 23.72
N SER A 174 6.50 1.25 24.19
CA SER A 174 7.02 1.36 25.56
C SER A 174 6.36 2.49 26.38
N GLY A 175 5.28 3.09 25.86
CA GLY A 175 4.56 4.22 26.49
C GLY A 175 3.18 3.85 27.00
#